data_AF-A0A9D4TNT6-F1
#
_entry.id   AF-A0A9D4TNT6-F1
#
_cell.length_a   1.000
_cell.length_b   1.000
_cell.length_c   1.000
_cell.angle_alpha   90.00
_cell.angle_beta   90.00
_cell.angle_gamma   90.00
#
_symmetry.space_group_name_H-M   'P 1'
#
loop_
_entity.id
_entity.type
_entity.pdbx_description
1 polymer ?
#
loop_
_entity_poly.entity_id
_entity_poly.type
_entity_poly.pdbx_seq_one_letter_code
_entity_poly.pdbx_strand_id
1 'polypeptide(L)'
;MHRSVTLAALAVVLLVFSQGAAAACTRGKNGCAQCKNGLCTVCQSGWARRSAGFCVKCTGANCVRCDALKPAICKLCKPGSYLKNGVCKPCTANCIECANVTGKCLKCKPAKWNIDAYSWAPAYGLTDNGLCRLCTPQGPHAGWCQRCDGDQPNRCTKCVDVNNGFPMFVDSIFQCSFCTNIIGCLACRNGDGACTKCDKAMGYESDGAGGCKEITLQALF
;
A
#
# COMPACT_ATOMS: atom_id res chain seq x y z
N MET A 1 58.86 53.66 -52.14
CA MET A 1 58.05 52.96 -53.16
C MET A 1 57.14 51.98 -52.43
N HIS A 2 55.83 52.08 -52.70
CA HIS A 2 54.71 51.20 -52.34
C HIS A 2 54.32 51.07 -50.84
N ARG A 3 53.17 51.61 -50.42
CA ARG A 3 51.76 51.11 -50.58
C ARG A 3 51.55 49.84 -49.73
N SER A 4 50.53 49.64 -48.90
CA SER A 4 49.22 50.26 -48.73
C SER A 4 48.65 49.92 -47.36
N VAL A 5 47.87 50.86 -46.81
CA VAL A 5 46.86 50.69 -45.76
C VAL A 5 45.65 49.98 -46.36
N THR A 6 45.08 48.95 -45.71
CA THR A 6 43.61 48.71 -45.67
C THR A 6 43.19 47.56 -44.74
N LEU A 7 42.34 47.92 -43.77
CA LEU A 7 41.14 47.22 -43.27
C LEU A 7 41.18 45.70 -43.05
N ALA A 8 41.18 45.29 -41.78
CA ALA A 8 40.36 44.19 -41.26
C ALA A 8 40.24 44.24 -39.72
N ALA A 9 39.84 45.40 -39.18
CA ALA A 9 39.11 45.43 -37.91
C ALA A 9 37.62 45.28 -38.24
N LEU A 10 36.87 44.57 -37.39
CA LEU A 10 35.44 44.19 -37.48
C LEU A 10 35.15 42.84 -38.18
N ALA A 11 35.21 41.75 -37.40
CA ALA A 11 34.19 40.67 -37.39
C ALA A 11 34.57 39.44 -36.50
N VAL A 12 35.30 39.60 -35.39
CA VAL A 12 35.61 38.45 -34.49
C VAL A 12 35.24 38.76 -33.03
N VAL A 13 34.13 39.48 -32.80
CA VAL A 13 33.63 39.80 -31.43
C VAL A 13 32.15 39.46 -31.25
N LEU A 14 31.58 38.55 -32.05
CA LEU A 14 30.12 38.36 -32.05
C LEU A 14 29.60 36.91 -32.08
N LEU A 15 30.34 35.90 -31.60
CA LEU A 15 29.79 34.53 -31.46
C LEU A 15 30.30 33.73 -30.25
N VAL A 16 30.53 34.36 -29.09
CA VAL A 16 30.77 33.61 -27.84
C VAL A 16 29.89 34.14 -26.69
N PHE A 17 28.58 34.29 -26.93
CA PHE A 17 27.60 34.55 -25.85
C PHE A 17 26.25 33.86 -26.08
N SER A 18 26.22 32.65 -26.64
CA SER A 18 24.98 31.86 -26.75
C SER A 18 25.03 30.50 -26.05
N GLN A 19 25.84 30.37 -24.99
CA GLN A 19 25.66 29.27 -24.02
C GLN A 19 24.89 29.73 -22.78
N GLY A 20 23.89 30.58 -23.01
CA GLY A 20 22.84 30.89 -22.06
C GLY A 20 21.52 30.19 -22.39
N ALA A 21 21.54 29.16 -23.25
CA ALA A 21 20.38 28.28 -23.41
C ALA A 21 20.18 27.58 -22.06
N ALA A 22 19.29 28.14 -21.23
CA ALA A 22 18.73 27.46 -20.08
C ALA A 22 18.41 26.04 -20.54
N ALA A 23 19.15 25.05 -20.03
CA ALA A 23 19.09 23.69 -20.54
C ALA A 23 17.62 23.29 -20.67
N ALA A 24 17.13 23.18 -21.91
CA ALA A 24 15.71 23.13 -22.18
C ALA A 24 15.12 21.94 -21.42
N CYS A 25 14.14 22.21 -20.55
CA CYS A 25 13.51 21.18 -19.75
C CYS A 25 13.07 20.02 -20.65
N THR A 26 13.57 18.82 -20.35
CA THR A 26 13.19 17.59 -21.03
C THR A 26 12.43 16.70 -20.04
N ARG A 27 11.20 16.33 -20.40
CA ARG A 27 10.38 15.43 -19.58
C ARG A 27 11.11 14.11 -19.36
N GLY A 28 11.11 13.62 -18.12
CA GLY A 28 11.77 12.39 -17.70
C GLY A 28 13.26 12.52 -17.38
N LYS A 29 13.90 13.65 -17.74
CA LYS A 29 15.30 13.90 -17.40
C LYS A 29 15.43 14.73 -16.13
N ASN A 30 16.50 14.48 -15.36
CA ASN A 30 16.84 15.24 -14.14
C ASN A 30 15.69 15.38 -13.14
N GLY A 31 14.87 14.34 -13.00
CA GLY A 31 13.75 14.34 -12.06
C GLY A 31 12.54 15.16 -12.50
N CYS A 32 12.49 15.68 -13.72
CA CYS A 32 11.36 16.44 -14.20
C CYS A 32 10.25 15.55 -14.78
N ALA A 33 9.02 15.73 -14.34
CA ALA A 33 7.84 15.01 -14.84
C ALA A 33 7.02 15.82 -15.86
N GLN A 34 7.06 17.16 -15.79
CA GLN A 34 6.37 18.05 -16.74
C GLN A 34 7.16 19.35 -16.95
N CYS A 35 7.19 19.82 -18.20
CA CYS A 35 7.88 21.04 -18.61
C CYS A 35 6.88 22.09 -19.14
N LYS A 36 7.17 23.37 -18.90
CA LYS A 36 6.49 24.51 -19.52
C LYS A 36 7.51 25.61 -19.77
N ASN A 37 7.56 26.13 -21.00
CA ASN A 37 8.46 27.22 -21.41
C ASN A 37 9.93 26.95 -21.03
N GLY A 38 10.41 25.72 -21.25
CA GLY A 38 11.79 25.33 -20.92
C GLY A 38 12.07 25.13 -19.43
N LEU A 39 11.08 25.30 -18.54
CA LEU A 39 11.19 25.10 -17.09
C LEU A 39 10.42 23.86 -16.64
N CYS A 40 10.94 23.17 -15.64
CA CYS A 40 10.22 22.09 -14.99
C CYS A 40 9.13 22.62 -14.06
N THR A 41 7.89 22.24 -14.32
CA THR A 41 6.72 22.63 -13.53
C THR A 41 6.32 21.59 -12.50
N VAL A 42 6.59 20.30 -12.78
CA VAL A 42 6.30 19.18 -11.88
C VAL A 42 7.50 18.24 -11.81
N CYS A 43 7.94 17.91 -10.60
CA CYS A 43 9.02 16.95 -10.37
C CYS A 43 8.49 15.54 -10.08
N GLN A 44 9.24 14.53 -10.53
CA GLN A 44 9.02 13.12 -10.24
C GLN A 44 9.07 12.83 -8.73
N SER A 45 8.47 11.72 -8.30
CA SER A 45 8.56 11.27 -6.90
C SER A 45 10.02 11.13 -6.46
N GLY A 46 10.34 11.58 -5.24
CA GLY A 46 11.71 11.65 -4.73
C GLY A 46 12.47 12.91 -5.14
N TRP A 47 11.80 13.90 -5.73
CA TRP A 47 12.37 15.18 -6.12
C TRP A 47 11.51 16.37 -5.66
N ALA A 48 12.14 17.53 -5.48
CA ALA A 48 11.50 18.80 -5.14
C ALA A 48 11.79 19.88 -6.19
N ARG A 49 10.81 20.75 -6.46
CA ARG A 49 10.94 21.83 -7.45
C ARG A 49 11.58 23.07 -6.81
N ARG A 50 12.61 23.61 -7.43
CA ARG A 50 13.17 24.94 -7.12
C ARG A 50 12.42 26.03 -7.88
N SER A 51 12.40 27.25 -7.34
CA SER A 51 11.78 28.43 -7.96
C SER A 51 12.33 28.71 -9.36
N ALA A 52 13.63 28.46 -9.58
CA ALA A 52 14.31 28.56 -10.87
C ALA A 52 13.88 27.50 -11.92
N GLY A 53 12.91 26.64 -11.62
CA GLY A 53 12.32 25.73 -12.61
C GLY A 53 13.13 24.46 -12.88
N PHE A 54 13.95 24.01 -11.93
CA PHE A 54 14.60 22.70 -11.98
C PHE A 54 14.25 21.85 -10.75
N CYS A 55 14.48 20.55 -10.84
CA CYS A 55 14.23 19.61 -9.76
C CYS A 55 15.52 19.27 -9.03
N VAL A 56 15.44 19.14 -7.71
CA VAL A 56 16.51 18.63 -6.85
C VAL A 56 16.10 17.29 -6.24
N LYS A 57 17.01 16.32 -6.23
CA LYS A 57 16.76 15.00 -5.68
C LYS A 57 16.70 15.09 -4.16
N CYS A 58 15.68 14.47 -3.57
CA CYS A 58 15.60 14.34 -2.13
C CYS A 58 16.67 13.36 -1.64
N THR A 59 17.40 13.77 -0.60
CA THR A 59 18.48 12.97 0.01
C THR A 59 18.04 12.34 1.32
N GLY A 60 16.91 12.76 1.90
CA GLY A 60 16.31 12.11 3.05
C GLY A 60 15.88 10.67 2.72
N ALA A 61 16.17 9.74 3.63
CA ALA A 61 15.70 8.36 3.51
C ALA A 61 14.16 8.31 3.49
N ASN A 62 13.59 7.40 2.68
CA ASN A 62 12.13 7.21 2.56
C ASN A 62 11.34 8.47 2.21
N CYS A 63 11.95 9.44 1.54
CA CYS A 63 11.32 10.70 1.16
C CYS A 63 10.66 10.61 -0.22
N VAL A 64 9.41 11.05 -0.32
CA VAL A 64 8.68 11.25 -1.60
C VAL A 64 8.76 12.71 -2.04
N ARG A 65 8.65 13.64 -1.08
CA ARG A 65 8.84 15.09 -1.29
C ARG A 65 9.70 15.64 -0.18
N CYS A 66 10.61 16.54 -0.53
CA CYS A 66 11.50 17.23 0.39
C CYS A 66 11.36 18.74 0.25
N ASP A 67 11.96 19.46 1.18
CA ASP A 67 12.21 20.88 1.01
C ASP A 67 13.18 21.11 -0.14
N ALA A 68 12.83 22.04 -1.03
CA ALA A 68 13.67 22.32 -2.19
C ALA A 68 15.02 22.90 -1.77
N LEU A 69 15.06 23.76 -0.75
CA LEU A 69 16.28 24.39 -0.24
C LEU A 69 17.11 23.43 0.61
N LYS A 70 16.45 22.52 1.32
CA LYS A 70 17.08 21.53 2.21
C LYS A 70 16.63 20.10 1.82
N PRO A 71 17.24 19.45 0.80
CA PRO A 71 16.77 18.17 0.25
C PRO A 71 16.78 16.98 1.23
N ALA A 72 17.46 17.11 2.37
CA ALA A 72 17.44 16.14 3.46
C ALA A 72 16.17 16.22 4.33
N ILE A 73 15.49 17.37 4.33
CA ILE A 73 14.25 17.61 5.10
C ILE A 73 13.05 17.18 4.25
N CYS A 74 12.33 16.17 4.72
CA CYS A 74 11.14 15.65 4.09
C CYS A 74 9.89 16.46 4.40
N LYS A 75 9.01 16.53 3.41
CA LYS A 75 7.64 17.05 3.48
C LYS A 75 6.60 15.95 3.27
N LEU A 76 6.98 14.86 2.59
CA LEU A 76 6.15 13.68 2.39
C LEU A 76 7.01 12.42 2.38
N CYS A 77 6.54 11.38 3.06
CA CYS A 77 7.22 10.10 3.19
C CYS A 77 6.67 9.05 2.24
N LYS A 78 7.48 8.04 1.93
CA LYS A 78 7.05 6.84 1.21
C LYS A 78 6.03 6.06 2.05
N PRO A 79 5.14 5.28 1.42
CA PRO A 79 4.30 4.31 2.13
C PRO A 79 5.13 3.43 3.07
N GLY A 80 4.58 3.11 4.25
CA GLY A 80 5.30 2.41 5.31
C GLY A 80 6.26 3.29 6.13
N SER A 81 6.17 4.62 5.99
CA SER A 81 6.90 5.59 6.81
C SER A 81 6.04 6.80 7.17
N TYR A 82 6.33 7.45 8.29
CA TYR A 82 5.67 8.67 8.76
C TYR A 82 6.66 9.82 8.94
N LEU A 83 6.17 11.05 8.81
CA LEU A 83 7.01 12.24 8.93
C LEU A 83 7.15 12.67 10.39
N LYS A 84 8.38 12.77 10.92
CA LYS A 84 8.67 13.33 12.24
C LYS A 84 9.84 14.29 12.16
N ASN A 85 9.60 15.56 12.46
CA ASN A 85 10.61 16.64 12.46
C ASN A 85 11.41 16.72 11.15
N GLY A 86 10.72 16.61 10.01
CA GLY A 86 11.38 16.65 8.71
C GLY A 86 12.10 15.36 8.31
N VAL A 87 11.99 14.28 9.09
CA VAL A 87 12.61 12.99 8.79
C VAL A 87 11.53 11.92 8.64
N CYS A 88 11.63 11.10 7.60
CA CYS A 88 10.74 9.96 7.42
C CYS A 88 11.23 8.77 8.24
N LYS A 89 10.44 8.37 9.23
CA LYS A 89 10.71 7.20 10.06
C LYS A 89 9.85 6.03 9.59
N PRO A 90 10.38 4.79 9.57
CA PRO A 90 9.56 3.63 9.23
C PRO A 90 8.42 3.48 10.24
N CYS A 91 7.29 2.93 9.80
CA CYS A 91 6.24 2.48 10.71
C CYS A 91 6.79 1.43 11.69
N THR A 92 6.08 1.23 12.80
CA THR A 92 6.42 0.19 13.78
C THR A 92 6.44 -1.20 13.15
N ALA A 93 7.12 -2.15 13.82
CA ALA A 93 7.24 -3.51 13.32
C ALA A 93 5.86 -4.11 13.00
N ASN A 94 5.80 -4.84 11.89
CA ASN A 94 4.58 -5.50 11.39
C ASN A 94 3.43 -4.56 11.01
N CYS A 95 3.70 -3.25 10.89
CA CYS A 95 2.76 -2.27 10.39
C CYS A 95 3.04 -1.97 8.90
N ILE A 96 1.99 -1.94 8.06
CA ILE A 96 2.10 -1.54 6.64
C ILE A 96 1.67 -0.09 6.39
N GLU A 97 0.87 0.46 7.31
CA GLU A 97 0.35 1.81 7.23
C GLU A 97 0.25 2.39 8.63
N CYS A 98 0.85 3.55 8.86
CA CYS A 98 0.83 4.23 10.14
C CYS A 98 0.41 5.69 9.97
N ALA A 99 -0.21 6.23 11.02
CA ALA A 99 -0.64 7.61 11.09
C ALA A 99 0.57 8.54 10.89
N ASN A 100 0.37 9.52 10.01
CA ASN A 100 1.37 10.56 9.79
C ASN A 100 1.65 11.27 11.12
N VAL A 101 2.88 11.73 11.35
CA VAL A 101 3.34 12.39 12.59
C VAL A 101 3.51 11.47 13.81
N THR A 102 2.49 10.70 14.20
CA THR A 102 2.55 9.89 15.44
C THR A 102 3.25 8.56 15.24
N GLY A 103 3.19 7.99 14.03
CA GLY A 103 3.72 6.65 13.74
C GLY A 103 2.88 5.51 14.33
N LYS A 104 1.71 5.82 14.94
CA LYS A 104 0.76 4.80 15.39
C LYS A 104 0.30 3.97 14.20
N CYS A 105 0.30 2.65 14.34
CA CYS A 105 -0.15 1.78 13.26
C CYS A 105 -1.65 1.97 13.00
N LEU A 106 -2.02 1.95 11.73
CA LEU A 106 -3.40 1.95 11.23
C LEU A 106 -3.75 0.61 10.59
N LYS A 107 -2.74 -0.11 10.07
CA LYS A 107 -2.94 -1.40 9.42
C LYS A 107 -1.74 -2.31 9.61
N CYS A 108 -1.99 -3.48 10.19
CA CYS A 108 -0.99 -4.53 10.34
C CYS A 108 -0.76 -5.30 9.03
N LYS A 109 0.43 -5.92 8.93
CA LYS A 109 0.74 -6.86 7.86
C LYS A 109 -0.32 -7.98 7.88
N PRO A 110 -0.92 -8.32 6.73
CA PRO A 110 -1.76 -9.50 6.64
C PRO A 110 -0.89 -10.75 6.82
N ALA A 111 -1.49 -11.83 7.32
CA ALA A 111 -0.88 -13.15 7.24
C ALA A 111 -0.59 -13.49 5.76
N LYS A 112 0.54 -14.16 5.53
CA LYS A 112 0.97 -14.58 4.20
C LYS A 112 1.20 -16.09 4.23
N TRP A 113 0.91 -16.78 3.14
CA TRP A 113 1.31 -18.17 3.02
C TRP A 113 2.83 -18.27 3.11
N ASN A 114 3.31 -19.07 4.05
CA ASN A 114 4.71 -19.46 4.11
C ASN A 114 4.82 -20.87 3.53
N ILE A 115 5.27 -20.94 2.27
CA ILE A 115 5.45 -22.21 1.55
C ILE A 115 6.46 -23.12 2.25
N ASP A 116 7.53 -22.55 2.81
CA ASP A 116 8.62 -23.31 3.43
C ASP A 116 8.17 -23.97 4.75
N ALA A 117 7.28 -23.30 5.47
CA ALA A 117 6.71 -23.81 6.71
C ALA A 117 5.38 -24.56 6.49
N TYR A 118 4.93 -24.69 5.24
CA TYR A 118 3.60 -25.17 4.84
C TYR A 118 2.47 -24.66 5.76
N SER A 119 2.62 -23.41 6.20
CA SER A 119 1.78 -22.79 7.23
C SER A 119 1.68 -21.30 6.98
N TRP A 120 0.70 -20.66 7.61
CA TRP A 120 0.51 -19.23 7.45
C TRP A 120 1.49 -18.47 8.34
N ALA A 121 2.29 -17.60 7.72
CA ALA A 121 3.12 -16.61 8.39
C ALA A 121 2.25 -15.74 9.30
N PRO A 122 2.81 -15.25 10.42
CA PRO A 122 2.02 -14.83 11.57
C PRO A 122 0.92 -13.81 11.24
N ALA A 123 -0.27 -14.06 11.78
CA ALA A 123 -1.36 -13.09 11.80
C ALA A 123 -1.12 -12.04 12.89
N TYR A 124 -1.55 -10.79 12.64
CA TYR A 124 -1.41 -9.69 13.59
C TYR A 124 -2.75 -8.97 13.82
N GLY A 125 -3.00 -8.61 15.07
CA GLY A 125 -4.09 -7.73 15.50
C GLY A 125 -3.59 -6.32 15.78
N LEU A 126 -4.39 -5.31 15.45
CA LEU A 126 -4.11 -3.91 15.80
C LEU A 126 -4.58 -3.67 17.24
N THR A 127 -3.70 -3.12 18.08
CA THR A 127 -4.05 -2.67 19.43
C THR A 127 -4.59 -1.24 19.41
N ASP A 128 -5.32 -0.85 20.45
CA ASP A 128 -5.82 0.52 20.65
C ASP A 128 -4.70 1.57 20.70
N ASN A 129 -3.51 1.15 21.16
CA ASN A 129 -2.32 2.00 21.19
C ASN A 129 -1.61 2.12 19.83
N GLY A 130 -2.12 1.48 18.77
CA GLY A 130 -1.56 1.54 17.43
C GLY A 130 -0.32 0.67 17.26
N LEU A 131 -0.30 -0.52 17.87
CA LEU A 131 0.75 -1.52 17.69
C LEU A 131 0.17 -2.77 17.04
N CYS A 132 1.01 -3.51 16.32
CA CYS A 132 0.62 -4.80 15.75
C CYS A 132 1.12 -5.92 16.66
N ARG A 133 0.19 -6.62 17.30
CA ARG A 133 0.48 -7.76 18.18
C ARG A 133 0.28 -9.07 17.43
N LEU A 134 1.20 -10.01 17.64
CA LEU A 134 1.10 -11.36 17.09
C LEU A 134 -0.15 -12.05 17.66
N CYS A 135 -0.95 -12.65 16.79
CA CYS A 135 -2.09 -13.45 17.21
C CYS A 135 -1.64 -14.79 17.80
N THR A 136 -2.31 -15.23 18.86
CA THR A 136 -2.08 -16.49 19.58
C THR A 136 -3.41 -17.26 19.72
N PRO A 137 -4.11 -17.54 18.60
CA PRO A 137 -5.41 -18.21 18.61
C PRO A 137 -5.31 -19.60 19.25
N GLN A 138 -6.44 -20.07 19.77
CA GLN A 138 -6.57 -21.38 20.42
C GLN A 138 -7.64 -22.22 19.73
N GLY A 139 -7.67 -23.52 20.03
CA GLY A 139 -8.67 -24.45 19.52
C GLY A 139 -8.25 -25.22 18.26
N PRO A 140 -9.13 -26.10 17.75
CA PRO A 140 -8.81 -27.08 16.70
C PRO A 140 -8.38 -26.44 15.37
N HIS A 141 -8.73 -25.17 15.16
CA HIS A 141 -8.57 -24.44 13.91
C HIS A 141 -7.79 -23.14 14.08
N ALA A 142 -6.95 -23.07 15.11
CA ALA A 142 -6.16 -21.87 15.44
C ALA A 142 -5.34 -21.35 14.24
N GLY A 143 -4.81 -22.25 13.41
CA GLY A 143 -4.03 -21.91 12.21
C GLY A 143 -4.79 -21.19 11.10
N TRP A 144 -6.12 -21.12 11.18
CA TRP A 144 -6.96 -20.42 10.18
C TRP A 144 -7.37 -19.02 10.62
N CYS A 145 -6.89 -18.56 11.79
CA CYS A 145 -7.09 -17.19 12.22
C CYS A 145 -6.17 -16.23 11.44
N GLN A 146 -6.77 -15.41 10.58
CA GLN A 146 -6.06 -14.44 9.74
C GLN A 146 -5.93 -13.05 10.39
N ARG A 147 -6.72 -12.78 11.43
CA ARG A 147 -6.68 -11.54 12.21
C ARG A 147 -7.26 -11.77 13.61
N CYS A 148 -6.70 -11.13 14.61
CA CYS A 148 -7.18 -11.14 16.00
C CYS A 148 -7.48 -9.72 16.49
N ASP A 149 -8.09 -9.62 17.66
CA ASP A 149 -8.03 -8.43 18.50
C ASP A 149 -6.58 -8.26 18.98
N GLY A 150 -5.97 -7.09 18.73
CA GLY A 150 -4.58 -6.86 19.12
C GLY A 150 -4.40 -6.77 20.64
N ASP A 151 -5.41 -6.31 21.38
CA ASP A 151 -5.36 -6.22 22.83
C ASP A 151 -5.66 -7.56 23.50
N GLN A 152 -6.33 -8.47 22.78
CA GLN A 152 -6.58 -9.84 23.19
C GLN A 152 -6.16 -10.83 22.09
N PRO A 153 -4.84 -11.12 21.97
CA PRO A 153 -4.28 -11.82 20.81
C PRO A 153 -4.78 -13.25 20.61
N ASN A 154 -5.40 -13.86 21.62
CA ASN A 154 -6.05 -15.16 21.53
C ASN A 154 -7.47 -15.11 20.93
N ARG A 155 -8.07 -13.92 20.79
CA ARG A 155 -9.41 -13.74 20.23
C ARG A 155 -9.34 -13.48 18.74
N CYS A 156 -9.71 -14.46 17.94
CA CYS A 156 -9.78 -14.29 16.50
C CYS A 156 -10.91 -13.33 16.09
N THR A 157 -10.69 -12.56 15.04
CA THR A 157 -11.68 -11.65 14.43
C THR A 157 -11.89 -11.91 12.95
N LYS A 158 -11.10 -12.81 12.35
CA LYS A 158 -11.29 -13.27 10.98
C LYS A 158 -10.71 -14.66 10.78
N CYS A 159 -11.56 -15.59 10.38
CA CYS A 159 -11.19 -16.95 10.00
C CYS A 159 -11.25 -17.10 8.49
N VAL A 160 -10.27 -17.80 7.91
CA VAL A 160 -10.29 -18.15 6.50
C VAL A 160 -9.65 -19.53 6.34
N ASP A 161 -10.39 -20.47 5.78
CA ASP A 161 -9.80 -21.66 5.21
C ASP A 161 -9.32 -21.32 3.80
N VAL A 162 -8.01 -21.40 3.64
CA VAL A 162 -7.25 -21.02 2.47
C VAL A 162 -6.67 -22.26 1.79
N ASN A 163 -6.75 -23.43 2.43
CA ASN A 163 -6.32 -24.70 1.86
C ASN A 163 -7.39 -25.22 0.92
N ASN A 164 -8.64 -25.27 1.40
CA ASN A 164 -9.76 -25.83 0.63
C ASN A 164 -10.82 -24.77 0.30
N GLY A 165 -10.69 -23.55 0.83
CA GLY A 165 -11.66 -22.49 0.59
C GLY A 165 -12.99 -22.70 1.31
N PHE A 166 -13.05 -23.59 2.31
CA PHE A 166 -14.31 -23.82 3.04
C PHE A 166 -14.76 -22.54 3.74
N PRO A 167 -16.08 -22.27 3.76
CA PRO A 167 -16.60 -21.09 4.42
C PRO A 167 -16.42 -21.27 5.94
N MET A 168 -15.87 -20.24 6.57
CA MET A 168 -15.53 -20.24 7.99
C MET A 168 -16.15 -19.03 8.70
N PHE A 169 -16.32 -19.15 10.01
CA PHE A 169 -16.73 -18.06 10.88
C PHE A 169 -15.90 -18.03 12.18
N VAL A 170 -15.98 -16.88 12.86
CA VAL A 170 -15.52 -16.72 14.24
C VAL A 170 -16.68 -17.06 15.16
N ASP A 171 -16.53 -18.07 16.02
CA ASP A 171 -17.57 -18.48 16.96
C ASP A 171 -17.70 -17.55 18.18
N SER A 172 -18.63 -17.87 19.08
CA SER A 172 -18.91 -17.07 20.28
C SER A 172 -17.75 -17.01 21.30
N ILE A 173 -16.75 -17.89 21.16
CA ILE A 173 -15.55 -17.91 22.01
C ILE A 173 -14.30 -17.43 21.24
N PHE A 174 -14.49 -16.78 20.09
CA PHE A 174 -13.44 -16.18 19.26
C PHE A 174 -12.48 -17.19 18.63
N GLN A 175 -12.94 -18.42 18.39
CA GLN A 175 -12.20 -19.45 17.67
C GLN A 175 -12.75 -19.62 16.25
N CYS A 176 -11.98 -20.29 15.39
CA CYS A 176 -12.38 -20.55 14.02
C CYS A 176 -13.16 -21.84 13.89
N SER A 177 -14.28 -21.79 13.20
CA SER A 177 -15.16 -22.94 12.98
C SER A 177 -15.72 -22.92 11.56
N PHE A 178 -16.00 -24.11 11.02
CA PHE A 178 -16.68 -24.24 9.72
C PHE A 178 -18.15 -23.88 9.85
N CYS A 179 -18.74 -23.27 8.82
CA CYS A 179 -20.18 -23.02 8.82
C CYS A 179 -21.00 -24.30 9.11
N THR A 180 -22.11 -24.17 9.83
CA THR A 180 -22.92 -25.29 10.34
C THR A 180 -23.61 -26.11 9.24
N ASN A 181 -23.71 -25.57 8.01
CA ASN A 181 -24.12 -26.26 6.79
C ASN A 181 -23.20 -25.85 5.64
N ILE A 182 -22.13 -26.61 5.40
CA ILE A 182 -21.14 -26.27 4.38
C ILE A 182 -21.64 -26.47 2.95
N ILE A 183 -22.61 -27.38 2.73
CA ILE A 183 -23.08 -27.73 1.40
C ILE A 183 -23.79 -26.52 0.80
N GLY A 184 -23.28 -26.05 -0.34
CA GLY A 184 -23.82 -24.88 -1.03
C GLY A 184 -23.62 -23.55 -0.30
N CYS A 185 -22.88 -23.50 0.81
CA CYS A 185 -22.63 -22.26 1.54
C CYS A 185 -21.29 -21.62 1.11
N LEU A 186 -21.30 -20.31 0.84
CA LEU A 186 -20.12 -19.52 0.46
C LEU A 186 -19.63 -18.60 1.58
N ALA A 187 -20.51 -18.24 2.52
CA ALA A 187 -20.17 -17.44 3.69
C ALA A 187 -21.22 -17.63 4.78
N CYS A 188 -20.79 -17.55 6.04
CA CYS A 188 -21.68 -17.61 7.19
C CYS A 188 -21.45 -16.46 8.18
N ARG A 189 -22.41 -16.31 9.09
CA ARG A 189 -22.43 -15.31 10.15
C ARG A 189 -21.49 -15.73 11.29
N ASN A 190 -20.76 -14.75 11.82
CA ASN A 190 -19.99 -14.93 13.06
C ASN A 190 -20.93 -15.18 14.25
N GLY A 191 -20.50 -16.00 15.20
CA GLY A 191 -21.26 -16.42 16.38
C GLY A 191 -21.89 -17.80 16.23
N ASP A 192 -22.75 -17.99 15.23
CA ASP A 192 -23.56 -19.21 15.07
C ASP A 192 -23.28 -20.03 13.80
N GLY A 193 -22.48 -19.50 12.87
CA GLY A 193 -22.10 -20.20 11.65
C GLY A 193 -23.24 -20.36 10.64
N ALA A 194 -24.37 -19.67 10.85
CA ALA A 194 -25.51 -19.70 9.94
C ALA A 194 -25.11 -19.12 8.56
N CYS A 195 -25.42 -19.85 7.49
CA CYS A 195 -25.11 -19.43 6.14
C CYS A 195 -25.82 -18.12 5.78
N THR A 196 -25.07 -17.16 5.24
CA THR A 196 -25.58 -15.86 4.78
C THR A 196 -25.49 -15.70 3.28
N LYS A 197 -24.73 -16.57 2.60
CA LYS A 197 -24.58 -16.56 1.14
C LYS A 197 -24.50 -17.98 0.61
N CYS A 198 -25.51 -18.38 -0.16
CA CYS A 198 -25.53 -19.66 -0.87
C CYS A 198 -24.93 -19.56 -2.28
N ASP A 199 -24.41 -20.68 -2.78
CA ASP A 199 -23.87 -20.81 -4.13
C ASP A 199 -24.98 -21.04 -5.16
N LYS A 200 -25.56 -19.93 -5.61
CA LYS A 200 -26.59 -19.95 -6.66
C LYS A 200 -26.08 -20.51 -7.98
N ALA A 201 -24.77 -20.43 -8.27
CA ALA A 201 -24.21 -20.97 -9.51
C ALA A 201 -24.24 -22.50 -9.53
N MET A 202 -24.17 -23.11 -8.34
CA MET A 202 -24.30 -24.55 -8.14
C MET A 202 -25.75 -24.98 -7.82
N GLY A 203 -26.72 -24.09 -7.97
CA GLY A 203 -28.14 -24.41 -7.75
C GLY A 203 -28.58 -24.37 -6.29
N TYR A 204 -27.88 -23.65 -5.41
CA TYR A 204 -28.28 -23.51 -4.00
C TYR A 204 -28.95 -22.18 -3.68
N GLU A 205 -30.03 -22.23 -2.90
CA GLU A 205 -30.71 -21.06 -2.32
C GLU A 205 -30.82 -21.16 -0.80
N SER A 206 -31.13 -20.06 -0.12
CA SER A 206 -31.32 -20.08 1.33
C SER A 206 -32.54 -20.91 1.72
N ASP A 207 -32.42 -21.67 2.81
CA ASP A 207 -33.54 -22.40 3.41
C ASP A 207 -34.34 -21.57 4.43
N GLY A 208 -33.91 -20.34 4.74
CA GLY A 208 -34.51 -19.48 5.77
C GLY A 208 -34.15 -19.85 7.22
N ALA A 209 -33.43 -20.95 7.44
CA ALA A 209 -33.02 -21.47 8.75
C ALA A 209 -31.50 -21.37 8.99
N GLY A 210 -30.77 -20.64 8.13
CA GLY A 210 -29.32 -20.49 8.24
C GLY A 210 -28.54 -21.59 7.50
N GLY A 211 -29.17 -22.28 6.56
CA GLY A 211 -28.53 -23.19 5.63
C GLY A 211 -28.83 -22.84 4.16
N CYS A 212 -28.40 -23.75 3.29
CA CYS A 212 -28.66 -23.71 1.87
C CYS A 212 -29.32 -25.01 1.44
N LYS A 213 -30.29 -24.92 0.53
CA LYS A 213 -30.99 -26.05 -0.08
C LYS A 213 -30.83 -26.01 -1.58
N GLU A 214 -30.85 -27.18 -2.21
CA GLU A 214 -30.86 -27.28 -3.68
C GLU A 214 -32.19 -26.78 -4.24
N ILE A 215 -32.11 -26.02 -5.32
CA ILE A 215 -33.27 -25.62 -6.10
C ILE A 215 -33.70 -26.83 -6.92
N THR A 216 -34.77 -27.49 -6.51
CA THR A 216 -35.36 -28.56 -7.30
C THR A 216 -36.00 -27.92 -8.54
N LEU A 217 -35.49 -28.24 -9.74
CA LEU A 217 -36.14 -27.93 -11.02
C LEU A 217 -37.43 -28.79 -11.15
N GLN A 218 -38.47 -28.45 -10.38
CA GLN A 218 -39.82 -28.97 -10.58
C GLN A 218 -40.75 -27.80 -10.89
N ALA A 219 -40.86 -27.45 -12.18
CA ALA A 219 -42.03 -26.84 -12.82
C ALA A 219 -41.66 -26.23 -14.19
N LEU A 220 -41.26 -27.06 -15.16
CA LEU A 220 -41.34 -26.72 -16.60
C LEU A 220 -41.53 -28.00 -17.43
N PHE A 221 -42.57 -28.78 -17.09
CA PHE A 221 -43.18 -29.76 -18.00
C PHE A 221 -44.67 -29.86 -17.66
#